data_AF-A0A0M3J9T3-F1
#
_entry.id   AF-A0A0M3J9T3-F1
#
_cell.length_a   1.000
_cell.length_b   1.000
_cell.length_c   1.000
_cell.angle_alpha   90.00
_cell.angle_beta   90.00
_cell.angle_gamma   90.00
#
_symmetry.space_group_name_H-M   'P 1'
#
loop_
_entity.id
_entity.type
_entity.pdbx_description
1 polymer ?
#
loop_
_entity_poly.entity_id
_entity_poly.type
_entity_poly.pdbx_seq_one_letter_code
_entity_poly.pdbx_strand_id
1 'polypeptide(L)'
;LTCSRVTKKLVSQERYLFFGAGAASTGIAEMIVHQMQNEGISKEEACNRIYLMDIDGLVTKHRKQLNDRHVKFAKDMPETSDILEVIRAARPGALIGASTVRGAFSEDVIRLMAEINEHPIIFALSNPTSKAECTADEAYRFTNGSVLFASGSPFPDVEYNGHIYKPGQGNNAYIFPGIALGTI
;
A
#
# COMPACT_ATOMS: atom_id res chain seq x y z
N LEU A 1 -7.71 8.03 0.19
CA LEU A 1 -8.61 9.18 0.46
C LEU A 1 -8.59 9.59 1.93
N THR A 2 -9.11 8.82 2.90
CA THR A 2 -9.11 9.24 4.32
C THR A 2 -7.71 9.64 4.85
N CYS A 3 -6.67 8.89 4.50
CA CYS A 3 -5.29 9.21 4.90
C CYS A 3 -4.81 10.59 4.44
N SER A 4 -5.29 11.12 3.29
CA SER A 4 -4.87 12.45 2.80
C SER A 4 -5.22 13.58 3.76
N ARG A 5 -6.27 13.38 4.58
CA ARG A 5 -6.69 14.34 5.60
C ARG A 5 -5.66 14.46 6.72
N VAL A 6 -4.85 13.42 6.96
CA VAL A 6 -3.77 13.42 7.94
C VAL A 6 -2.46 13.83 7.27
N THR A 7 -2.05 13.15 6.19
CA THR A 7 -0.76 13.40 5.52
C THR A 7 -0.69 14.75 4.81
N LYS A 8 -1.84 15.40 4.60
CA LYS A 8 -2.00 16.65 3.81
C LYS A 8 -1.52 16.52 2.36
N LYS A 9 -1.46 15.28 1.84
CA LYS A 9 -1.13 14.96 0.45
C LYS A 9 -2.35 14.37 -0.24
N LEU A 10 -2.77 14.95 -1.36
CA LEU A 10 -3.78 14.37 -2.25
C LEU A 10 -3.29 13.03 -2.83
N VAL A 11 -4.19 12.24 -3.42
CA VAL A 11 -3.81 10.94 -4.02
C VAL A 11 -2.80 11.16 -5.16
N SER A 12 -3.01 12.18 -5.98
CA SER A 12 -2.10 12.65 -7.04
C SER A 12 -0.75 13.17 -6.54
N GLN A 13 -0.62 13.48 -5.26
CA GLN A 13 0.62 13.97 -4.65
C GLN A 13 1.41 12.87 -3.95
N GLU A 14 0.83 11.69 -3.80
CA GLU A 14 1.40 10.57 -3.05
C GLU A 14 2.18 9.61 -3.96
N ARG A 15 3.05 8.79 -3.36
CA ARG A 15 3.69 7.64 -4.02
C ARG A 15 3.33 6.35 -3.30
N TYR A 16 3.01 5.32 -4.08
CA TYR A 16 2.49 4.04 -3.60
C TYR A 16 3.42 2.92 -3.98
N LEU A 17 3.80 2.08 -3.01
CA LEU A 17 4.47 0.81 -3.23
C LEU A 17 3.52 -0.34 -2.89
N PHE A 18 3.30 -1.23 -3.84
CA PHE A 18 2.54 -2.46 -3.65
C PHE A 18 3.47 -3.65 -3.51
N PHE A 19 3.34 -4.38 -2.42
CA PHE A 19 3.98 -5.66 -2.21
C PHE A 19 3.00 -6.79 -2.57
N GLY A 20 3.23 -7.40 -3.72
CA GLY A 20 2.28 -8.25 -4.44
C GLY A 20 1.68 -7.49 -5.63
N ALA A 21 1.76 -8.06 -6.84
CA ALA A 21 1.20 -7.49 -8.07
C ALA A 21 0.05 -8.34 -8.65
N GLY A 22 -0.65 -9.09 -7.79
CA GLY A 22 -1.80 -9.91 -8.18
C GLY A 22 -3.05 -9.09 -8.53
N ALA A 23 -4.20 -9.76 -8.59
CA ALA A 23 -5.47 -9.15 -8.98
C ALA A 23 -5.88 -7.96 -8.09
N ALA A 24 -5.76 -8.12 -6.76
CA ALA A 24 -6.12 -7.08 -5.80
C ALA A 24 -5.27 -5.81 -5.97
N SER A 25 -3.94 -5.94 -5.88
CA SER A 25 -3.01 -4.81 -6.05
C SER A 25 -3.17 -4.14 -7.41
N THR A 26 -3.30 -4.91 -8.49
CA THR A 26 -3.45 -4.34 -9.83
C THR A 26 -4.76 -3.56 -9.96
N GLY A 27 -5.86 -4.09 -9.43
CA GLY A 27 -7.15 -3.38 -9.42
C GLY A 27 -7.11 -2.10 -8.58
N ILE A 28 -6.51 -2.15 -7.39
CA ILE A 28 -6.34 -0.96 -6.53
C ILE A 28 -5.46 0.08 -7.23
N ALA A 29 -4.32 -0.32 -7.81
CA ALA A 29 -3.43 0.57 -8.54
C ALA A 29 -4.14 1.29 -9.69
N GLU A 30 -4.94 0.58 -10.47
CA GLU A 30 -5.73 1.18 -11.56
C GLU A 30 -6.78 2.16 -11.06
N MET A 31 -7.45 1.86 -9.94
CA MET A 31 -8.38 2.78 -9.29
C MET A 31 -7.68 4.02 -8.74
N ILE A 32 -6.47 3.87 -8.18
CA ILE A 32 -5.64 5.00 -7.75
C ILE A 32 -5.27 5.86 -8.96
N VAL A 33 -4.84 5.28 -10.08
CA VAL A 33 -4.56 6.03 -11.32
C VAL A 33 -5.80 6.82 -11.76
N HIS A 34 -6.96 6.18 -11.81
CA HIS A 34 -8.20 6.85 -12.19
C HIS A 34 -8.53 8.02 -11.25
N GLN A 35 -8.36 7.84 -9.94
CA GLN A 35 -8.55 8.91 -8.96
C GLN A 35 -7.54 10.06 -9.15
N MET A 36 -6.27 9.75 -9.42
CA MET A 36 -5.26 10.77 -9.69
C MET A 36 -5.58 11.57 -10.96
N GLN A 37 -6.12 10.92 -12.01
CA GLN A 37 -6.57 11.62 -13.22
C GLN A 37 -7.76 12.54 -12.93
N ASN A 38 -8.69 12.13 -12.07
CA ASN A 38 -9.78 12.98 -11.60
C ASN A 38 -9.28 14.19 -10.78
N GLU A 39 -8.10 14.07 -10.16
CA GLU A 39 -7.42 15.17 -9.47
C GLU A 39 -6.56 16.05 -10.41
N GLY A 40 -6.55 15.75 -11.71
CA GLY A 40 -6.02 16.61 -12.76
C GLY A 40 -4.65 16.23 -13.32
N ILE A 41 -4.00 15.17 -12.83
CA ILE A 41 -2.70 14.73 -13.40
C ILE A 41 -2.86 13.77 -14.57
N SER A 42 -1.83 13.66 -15.41
CA SER A 42 -1.87 12.75 -16.56
C SER A 42 -1.82 11.28 -16.11
N LYS A 43 -2.31 10.37 -16.96
CA LYS A 43 -2.21 8.92 -16.72
C LYS A 43 -0.76 8.47 -16.56
N GLU A 44 0.14 9.03 -17.36
CA GLU A 44 1.57 8.74 -17.30
C GLU A 44 2.17 9.15 -15.96
N GLU A 45 1.88 10.37 -15.50
CA GLU A 45 2.34 10.86 -14.19
C GLU A 45 1.76 10.01 -13.05
N ALA A 46 0.49 9.64 -13.13
CA ALA A 46 -0.16 8.79 -12.15
C ALA A 46 0.48 7.39 -12.07
N CYS A 47 0.72 6.75 -13.22
CA CYS A 47 1.42 5.47 -13.30
C CYS A 47 2.87 5.56 -12.77
N ASN A 48 3.55 6.69 -12.95
CA ASN A 48 4.90 6.91 -12.45
C ASN A 48 4.97 6.95 -10.91
N ARG A 49 3.86 7.29 -10.24
CA ARG A 49 3.76 7.33 -8.77
C ARG A 49 3.48 5.97 -8.11
N ILE A 50 3.24 4.93 -8.90
CA ILE A 50 2.88 3.58 -8.41
C ILE A 50 3.98 2.58 -8.74
N TYR A 51 4.47 1.88 -7.72
CA TYR A 51 5.49 0.84 -7.80
C TYR A 51 4.85 -0.50 -7.45
N LEU A 52 5.09 -1.53 -8.26
CA LEU A 52 4.57 -2.88 -8.05
C LEU A 52 5.72 -3.85 -7.83
N MET A 53 5.62 -4.70 -6.81
CA MET A 53 6.50 -5.84 -6.60
C MET A 53 5.71 -7.14 -6.67
N ASP A 54 6.28 -8.19 -7.23
CA ASP A 54 5.76 -9.56 -7.23
C ASP A 54 6.84 -10.55 -6.75
N ILE A 55 6.62 -11.84 -7.01
CA ILE A 55 7.56 -12.90 -6.58
C ILE A 55 8.95 -12.76 -7.21
N ASP A 56 9.05 -12.12 -8.38
CA ASP A 56 10.31 -11.87 -9.09
C ASP A 56 10.91 -10.50 -8.69
N GLY A 57 10.38 -9.85 -7.65
CA GLY A 57 10.84 -8.54 -7.16
C GLY A 57 10.10 -7.35 -7.78
N LEU A 58 10.80 -6.24 -7.99
CA LEU A 58 10.25 -5.03 -8.58
C LEU A 58 9.92 -5.22 -10.06
N VAL A 59 8.72 -4.76 -10.45
CA VAL A 59 8.27 -4.72 -11.84
C VAL A 59 9.02 -3.61 -12.60
N THR A 60 10.03 -4.00 -13.39
CA THR A 60 10.85 -3.08 -14.20
C THR A 60 10.57 -3.20 -15.69
N LYS A 61 11.04 -2.22 -16.48
CA LYS A 61 10.95 -2.25 -17.96
C LYS A 61 11.88 -3.30 -18.59
N HIS A 62 12.88 -3.79 -17.84
CA HIS A 62 13.91 -4.72 -18.33
C HIS A 62 13.50 -6.19 -18.20
N ARG A 63 12.36 -6.46 -17.55
CA ARG A 63 11.82 -7.81 -17.39
C ARG A 63 11.44 -8.45 -18.71
N LYS A 64 11.80 -9.74 -18.87
CA LYS A 64 11.57 -10.52 -20.10
C LYS A 64 10.10 -10.84 -20.38
N GLN A 65 9.30 -11.05 -19.34
CA GLN A 65 7.88 -11.37 -19.46
C GLN A 65 7.10 -10.55 -18.44
N LEU A 66 6.27 -9.65 -18.93
CA LEU A 66 5.47 -8.78 -18.10
C LEU A 66 4.00 -8.91 -18.47
N ASN A 67 3.13 -8.95 -17.46
CA ASN A 67 1.70 -8.90 -17.69
C ASN A 67 1.32 -7.57 -18.38
N ASP A 68 0.46 -7.61 -19.39
CA ASP A 68 0.01 -6.43 -20.14
C ASP A 68 -0.52 -5.30 -19.23
N ARG A 69 -1.20 -5.65 -18.13
CA ARG A 69 -1.71 -4.68 -17.15
C ARG A 69 -0.59 -4.00 -16.36
N HIS A 70 0.57 -4.64 -16.25
CA HIS A 70 1.73 -4.13 -15.52
C HIS A 70 2.66 -3.28 -16.38
N VAL A 71 2.58 -3.36 -17.71
CA VAL A 71 3.42 -2.58 -18.66
C VAL A 71 3.43 -1.09 -18.32
N LYS A 72 2.26 -0.51 -18.03
CA LYS A 72 2.13 0.90 -17.65
C LYS A 72 2.76 1.26 -16.30
N PHE A 73 2.98 0.28 -15.43
CA PHE A 73 3.56 0.47 -14.10
C PHE A 73 5.05 0.12 -14.03
N ALA A 74 5.61 -0.51 -15.07
CA ALA A 74 7.02 -0.89 -15.12
C ALA A 74 7.96 0.29 -14.94
N LYS A 75 8.89 0.16 -14.00
CA LYS A 75 9.85 1.21 -13.62
C LYS A 75 11.16 1.05 -14.38
N ASP A 76 11.70 2.18 -14.81
CA ASP A 76 13.05 2.22 -15.39
C ASP A 76 14.08 2.42 -14.28
N MET A 77 14.37 1.34 -13.56
CA MET A 77 15.30 1.31 -12.45
C MET A 77 15.89 -0.10 -12.30
N PRO A 78 17.00 -0.27 -11.54
CA PRO A 78 17.59 -1.58 -11.32
C PRO A 78 16.58 -2.59 -10.78
N GLU A 79 16.68 -3.83 -11.26
CA GLU A 79 15.91 -4.95 -10.72
C GLU A 79 16.37 -5.25 -9.29
N THR A 80 15.42 -5.44 -8.39
CA THR A 80 15.68 -5.84 -7.01
C THR A 80 14.49 -6.62 -6.47
N SER A 81 14.77 -7.61 -5.63
CA SER A 81 13.78 -8.32 -4.83
C SER A 81 13.67 -7.79 -3.40
N ASP A 82 14.56 -6.87 -3.01
CA ASP A 82 14.57 -6.29 -1.67
C ASP A 82 13.61 -5.09 -1.59
N ILE A 83 12.58 -5.23 -0.76
CA ILE A 83 11.61 -4.17 -0.49
C ILE A 83 12.26 -2.93 0.12
N LEU A 84 13.32 -3.07 0.92
CA LEU A 84 14.02 -1.94 1.52
C LEU A 84 14.71 -1.08 0.46
N GLU A 85 15.34 -1.72 -0.54
CA GLU A 85 15.95 -1.00 -1.66
C GLU A 85 14.91 -0.21 -2.46
N VAL A 86 13.75 -0.81 -2.73
CA VAL A 86 12.65 -0.13 -3.41
C VAL A 86 12.13 1.05 -2.59
N ILE A 87 11.96 0.89 -1.28
CA ILE A 87 11.52 1.97 -0.39
C ILE A 87 12.54 3.12 -0.37
N ARG A 88 13.85 2.82 -0.30
CA ARG A 88 14.91 3.85 -0.33
C ARG A 88 14.92 4.62 -1.65
N ALA A 89 14.76 3.92 -2.76
CA ALA A 89 14.80 4.51 -4.10
C ALA A 89 13.53 5.33 -4.42
N ALA A 90 12.35 4.75 -4.18
CA ALA A 90 11.07 5.35 -4.56
C ALA A 90 10.54 6.35 -3.51
N ARG A 91 10.97 6.21 -2.25
CA ARG A 91 10.47 6.95 -1.08
C ARG A 91 8.94 7.03 -1.06
N PRO A 92 8.23 5.89 -1.03
CA PRO A 92 6.77 5.86 -1.03
C PRO A 92 6.22 6.44 0.28
N GLY A 93 5.09 7.13 0.21
CA GLY A 93 4.32 7.50 1.41
C GLY A 93 3.34 6.43 1.85
N ALA A 94 2.97 5.53 0.93
CA ALA A 94 2.10 4.41 1.21
C ALA A 94 2.70 3.07 0.77
N LEU A 95 2.66 2.11 1.69
CA LEU A 95 3.01 0.72 1.47
C LEU A 95 1.76 -0.16 1.61
N ILE A 96 1.43 -0.91 0.55
CA ILE A 96 0.22 -1.72 0.47
C ILE A 96 0.59 -3.17 0.18
N GLY A 97 0.30 -4.08 1.11
CA GLY A 97 0.54 -5.50 1.00
C GLY A 97 -0.71 -6.26 0.56
N ALA A 98 -0.59 -7.06 -0.49
CA ALA A 98 -1.58 -8.06 -0.88
C ALA A 98 -0.87 -9.26 -1.54
N SER A 99 0.10 -9.83 -0.82
CA SER A 99 1.01 -10.88 -1.33
C SER A 99 0.82 -12.25 -0.69
N THR A 100 0.03 -12.35 0.39
CA THR A 100 -0.13 -13.54 1.25
C THR A 100 1.13 -14.00 1.98
N VAL A 101 2.17 -13.16 2.03
CA VAL A 101 3.42 -13.44 2.73
C VAL A 101 3.39 -12.84 4.14
N ARG A 102 3.21 -13.71 5.15
CA ARG A 102 3.20 -13.31 6.55
C ARG A 102 4.53 -12.64 6.93
N GLY A 103 4.46 -11.51 7.63
CA GLY A 103 5.64 -10.84 8.18
C GLY A 103 6.56 -10.20 7.13
N ALA A 104 6.08 -10.02 5.90
CA ALA A 104 6.84 -9.36 4.85
C ALA A 104 7.19 -7.89 5.19
N PHE A 105 6.37 -7.23 6.01
CA PHE A 105 6.67 -5.91 6.54
C PHE A 105 7.38 -6.08 7.89
N SER A 106 8.67 -6.37 7.83
CA SER A 106 9.53 -6.50 9.00
C SER A 106 9.67 -5.16 9.75
N GLU A 107 10.28 -5.20 10.94
CA GLU A 107 10.59 -3.99 11.71
C GLU A 107 11.40 -2.98 10.87
N ASP A 108 12.43 -3.43 10.15
CA ASP A 108 13.25 -2.55 9.31
C ASP A 108 12.43 -1.86 8.22
N VAL A 109 11.48 -2.58 7.61
CA VAL A 109 10.58 -2.05 6.58
C VAL A 109 9.68 -0.96 7.17
N ILE A 110 9.06 -1.27 8.31
CA ILE A 110 8.12 -0.35 8.97
C ILE A 110 8.85 0.89 9.48
N ARG A 111 10.04 0.71 10.09
CA ARG A 111 10.87 1.82 10.56
C ARG A 111 11.34 2.70 9.41
N LEU A 112 11.75 2.11 8.29
CA LEU A 112 12.16 2.88 7.11
C LEU A 112 10.99 3.70 6.54
N MET A 113 9.77 3.14 6.51
CA MET A 113 8.58 3.90 6.11
C MET A 113 8.34 5.10 7.03
N ALA A 114 8.53 4.94 8.35
CA ALA A 114 8.39 6.02 9.34
C ALA A 114 9.56 7.04 9.32
N GLU A 115 10.75 6.64 8.89
CA GLU A 115 11.87 7.55 8.69
C GLU A 115 11.61 8.49 7.50
N ILE A 116 11.02 7.96 6.43
CA ILE A 116 10.75 8.69 5.19
C ILE A 116 9.52 9.61 5.32
N ASN A 117 8.56 9.24 6.16
CA ASN A 117 7.26 9.89 6.26
C ASN A 117 6.88 10.14 7.72
N GLU A 118 6.45 11.36 8.04
CA GLU A 118 5.92 11.70 9.38
C GLU A 118 4.72 10.81 9.77
N HIS A 119 3.82 10.56 8.82
CA HIS A 119 2.66 9.67 8.97
C HIS A 119 2.67 8.61 7.84
N PRO A 120 3.41 7.51 7.98
CA PRO A 120 3.48 6.48 6.95
C PRO A 120 2.13 5.77 6.81
N ILE A 121 1.71 5.47 5.59
CA ILE A 121 0.52 4.65 5.34
C ILE A 121 0.98 3.21 5.15
N ILE A 122 0.48 2.28 5.97
CA ILE A 122 0.81 0.85 5.88
C ILE A 122 -0.48 0.03 5.90
N PHE A 123 -0.80 -0.60 4.76
CA PHE A 123 -1.98 -1.43 4.61
C PHE A 123 -1.57 -2.90 4.46
N ALA A 124 -1.95 -3.76 5.42
CA ALA A 124 -1.69 -5.20 5.40
C ALA A 124 -2.97 -5.96 5.02
N LEU A 125 -3.22 -6.10 3.71
CA LEU A 125 -4.52 -6.52 3.19
C LEU A 125 -4.66 -8.04 3.02
N SER A 126 -3.58 -8.80 3.21
CA SER A 126 -3.64 -10.25 3.11
C SER A 126 -4.52 -10.88 4.18
N ASN A 127 -5.32 -11.86 3.76
CA ASN A 127 -6.27 -12.58 4.60
C ASN A 127 -5.92 -14.09 4.68
N PRO A 128 -6.21 -14.77 5.80
CA PRO A 128 -6.67 -14.23 7.09
C PRO A 128 -5.53 -13.52 7.86
N THR A 129 -5.74 -13.13 9.12
CA THR A 129 -4.71 -12.49 9.98
C THR A 129 -3.36 -13.22 9.98
N SER A 130 -3.35 -14.55 9.89
CA SER A 130 -2.12 -15.36 9.83
C SER A 130 -1.30 -15.16 8.55
N LYS A 131 -1.83 -14.44 7.55
CA LYS A 131 -1.16 -14.08 6.30
C LYS A 131 -0.90 -12.57 6.16
N ALA A 132 -1.26 -11.77 7.17
CA ALA A 132 -1.03 -10.33 7.14
C ALA A 132 0.47 -10.03 7.03
N GLU A 133 0.81 -9.02 6.22
CA GLU A 133 2.21 -8.61 5.99
C GLU A 133 2.87 -8.08 7.27
N CYS A 134 2.09 -7.47 8.17
CA CYS A 134 2.42 -7.21 9.58
C CYS A 134 1.13 -7.12 10.40
N THR A 135 1.27 -7.16 11.72
CA THR A 135 0.18 -6.91 12.66
C THR A 135 0.01 -5.41 12.94
N ALA A 136 -1.17 -5.03 13.45
CA ALA A 136 -1.39 -3.66 13.91
C ALA A 136 -0.44 -3.26 15.05
N ASP A 137 -0.17 -4.18 15.99
CA ASP A 137 0.72 -3.93 17.13
C ASP A 137 2.15 -3.62 16.69
N GLU A 138 2.71 -4.43 15.77
CA GLU A 138 4.01 -4.18 15.14
C GLU A 138 4.03 -2.81 14.43
N ALA A 139 3.01 -2.53 13.60
CA ALA A 139 2.93 -1.27 12.86
C ALA A 139 2.93 -0.05 13.80
N TYR A 140 2.10 -0.03 14.84
CA TYR A 140 2.06 1.09 15.77
C TYR A 140 3.33 1.20 16.61
N ARG A 141 3.88 0.10 17.14
CA ARG A 141 5.08 0.15 17.98
C ARG A 141 6.31 0.58 17.20
N PHE A 142 6.51 0.05 15.99
CA PHE A 142 7.70 0.35 15.18
C PHE A 142 7.66 1.75 14.55
N THR A 143 6.50 2.39 14.53
CA THR A 143 6.32 3.79 14.08
C THR A 143 6.05 4.77 15.21
N ASN A 144 6.15 4.35 16.47
CA ASN A 144 5.78 5.15 17.65
C ASN A 144 4.35 5.75 17.57
N GLY A 145 3.42 5.02 16.96
CA GLY A 145 2.02 5.40 16.82
C GLY A 145 1.71 6.33 15.64
N SER A 146 2.70 6.72 14.82
CA SER A 146 2.47 7.67 13.73
C SER A 146 1.82 7.07 12.48
N VAL A 147 1.81 5.74 12.36
CA VAL A 147 1.30 5.01 11.18
C VAL A 147 -0.21 5.18 10.99
N LEU A 148 -0.59 5.32 9.72
CA LEU A 148 -1.97 5.20 9.25
C LEU A 148 -2.18 3.75 8.79
N PHE A 149 -2.64 2.91 9.71
CA PHE A 149 -2.76 1.48 9.50
C PHE A 149 -4.18 1.05 9.11
N ALA A 150 -4.28 0.10 8.17
CA ALA A 150 -5.50 -0.64 7.89
C ALA A 150 -5.16 -2.08 7.48
N SER A 151 -6.08 -3.02 7.70
CA SER A 151 -5.87 -4.43 7.39
C SER A 151 -7.04 -5.06 6.64
N GLY A 152 -6.79 -6.18 5.97
CA GLY A 152 -7.85 -6.99 5.35
C GLY A 152 -8.68 -7.74 6.40
N SER A 153 -8.00 -8.26 7.43
CA SER A 153 -8.60 -9.00 8.55
C SER A 153 -8.66 -8.14 9.82
N PRO A 154 -9.58 -8.41 10.76
CA PRO A 154 -9.67 -7.69 12.03
C PRO A 154 -8.40 -7.88 12.88
N PHE A 155 -7.95 -6.80 13.50
CA PHE A 155 -7.00 -6.82 14.62
C PHE A 155 -7.64 -6.17 15.85
N PRO A 156 -7.25 -6.56 17.07
CA PRO A 156 -7.71 -5.91 18.29
C PRO A 156 -7.18 -4.46 18.37
N ASP A 157 -7.79 -3.69 19.28
CA ASP A 157 -7.28 -2.37 19.66
C ASP A 157 -5.85 -2.51 20.23
N VAL A 158 -5.00 -1.50 19.97
CA VAL A 158 -3.61 -1.45 20.42
C VAL A 158 -3.45 -0.33 21.42
N GLU A 159 -3.05 -0.65 22.64
CA GLU A 159 -2.67 0.35 23.64
C GLU A 159 -1.16 0.61 23.57
N TYR A 160 -0.78 1.85 23.32
CA TYR A 160 0.62 2.25 23.18
C TYR A 160 0.82 3.69 23.67
N ASN A 161 1.78 3.89 24.59
CA ASN A 161 2.10 5.18 25.21
C ASN A 161 0.87 5.94 25.74
N GLY A 162 -0.05 5.24 26.42
CA GLY A 162 -1.26 5.82 27.00
C GLY A 162 -2.35 6.19 25.98
N HIS A 163 -2.19 5.81 24.71
CA HIS A 163 -3.18 6.00 23.65
C HIS A 163 -3.76 4.66 23.20
N ILE A 164 -5.04 4.65 22.87
CA ILE A 164 -5.73 3.48 22.30
C ILE A 164 -5.91 3.70 20.81
N TYR A 165 -5.30 2.84 20.01
CA TYR A 165 -5.39 2.83 18.55
C TYR A 165 -6.36 1.74 18.10
N LYS A 166 -7.28 2.08 17.19
CA LYS A 166 -8.32 1.17 16.69
C LYS A 166 -8.10 0.91 15.19
N PRO A 167 -7.33 -0.12 14.80
CA PRO A 167 -7.01 -0.36 13.40
C PRO A 167 -8.25 -0.66 12.57
N GLY A 168 -8.44 0.09 11.48
CA GLY A 168 -9.57 -0.09 10.58
C GLY A 168 -9.40 -1.30 9.66
N GLN A 169 -10.52 -1.80 9.13
CA GLN A 169 -10.53 -2.86 8.13
C GLN A 169 -10.88 -2.32 6.74
N GLY A 170 -10.08 -2.69 5.74
CA GLY A 170 -10.36 -2.47 4.32
C GLY A 170 -11.37 -3.48 3.78
N ASN A 171 -12.56 -3.56 4.37
CA ASN A 171 -13.56 -4.57 4.04
C ASN A 171 -14.42 -4.16 2.83
N ASN A 172 -14.59 -5.06 1.86
CA ASN A 172 -15.42 -4.83 0.68
C ASN A 172 -16.89 -4.50 1.02
N ALA A 173 -17.38 -4.92 2.20
CA ALA A 173 -18.72 -4.62 2.71
C ALA A 173 -19.03 -3.12 2.82
N TYR A 174 -18.02 -2.26 2.84
CA TYR A 174 -18.24 -0.81 2.80
C TYR A 174 -18.68 -0.29 1.42
N ILE A 175 -18.51 -1.08 0.35
CA ILE A 175 -18.73 -0.64 -1.02
C ILE A 175 -19.82 -1.48 -1.70
N PHE A 176 -19.68 -2.80 -1.77
CA PHE A 176 -20.56 -3.62 -2.62
C PHE A 176 -22.05 -3.54 -2.25
N PRO A 177 -22.49 -3.48 -0.97
CA PRO A 177 -23.92 -3.41 -0.66
C PRO A 177 -24.55 -2.10 -1.15
N GLY A 178 -23.83 -0.98 -0.99
CA GLY A 178 -24.31 0.33 -1.41
C GLY A 178 -24.38 0.46 -2.93
N ILE A 179 -23.36 -0.04 -3.65
CA ILE A 179 -23.38 -0.07 -5.11
C ILE A 179 -24.54 -0.94 -5.62
N ALA A 180 -24.72 -2.14 -5.05
CA ALA A 180 -25.80 -3.04 -5.44
C ALA A 180 -27.17 -2.38 -5.21
N LEU A 181 -27.39 -1.79 -4.04
CA LEU A 181 -28.64 -1.10 -3.71
C LEU A 181 -28.93 0.09 -4.65
N GLY A 182 -27.92 0.86 -5.04
CA GLY A 182 -28.10 2.00 -5.94
C GLY A 182 -28.27 1.63 -7.42
N THR A 183 -27.94 0.41 -7.81
CA THR A 183 -28.02 -0.08 -9.20
C THR A 183 -29.36 -0.76 -9.49
N ILE A 184 -29.99 -1.38 -8.49
CA ILE A 184 -31.31 -2.03 -8.57
C ILE A 184 -32.41 -0.97 -8.52
#